data_AF-A0A5Q2TI98-F1
#
_entry.id   AF-A0A5Q2TI98-F1
#
_cell.length_a   1.000
_cell.length_b   1.000
_cell.length_c   1.000
_cell.angle_alpha   90.00
_cell.angle_beta   90.00
_cell.angle_gamma   90.00
#
_symmetry.space_group_name_H-M   'P 1'
#
loop_
_entity.id
_entity.type
_entity.pdbx_description
1 polymer ?
#
loop_
_entity_poly.entity_id
_entity_poly.type
_entity_poly.pdbx_seq_one_letter_code
_entity_poly.pdbx_strand_id
1 'polypeptide(L)'
;MKWEGFVKKATVLTLSTAILVGGSGLVHAEEKSPQDYKEDYGTSTITRSDMKDMIKQHGDEDFTVPTFDASTIQNIPSATKVTEDGEEIKLDVWDTWPLQNADGTVAEYNGYHILFGLAGNPDNAEDTFIYLFYKKADENSIDSWKNAGRVFDDNDKFEANDKYLKDQSEEWSGSATFTSNGEIRLFYTNRTEFDEAKDLYGKQTLTTAQVNVSEIEEGALQVDSVEDHKSIFEGGDGSVYQNVMQAFGGDEINWKENHTLRDPHYIEDNGHKYLVFEANTGSDYGYSGESSLYNQAYYGNSNHFFQNEKGWLLNSPKKEYAELANGAIGIVEITDDYELKKVMEPLIVSNTVTDEIERPNIFKKDGKWYLFTSARGSKMTIDGIDDEDIYMLGYVSNSLTGEFKPMNKTGIVLHHDLDPYDITWNYAHYVIPQETTDEAVVTSYMTNRGYFEDHKSTFAPSFKLKLNNKKSSVVKDSILEQGQITLHGEN
;
A
#
# COMPACT_ATOMS: atom_id res chain seq x y z
N MET A 1 -50.76 35.80 -20.03
CA MET A 1 -51.17 35.74 -18.61
C MET A 1 -50.45 34.54 -18.02
N LYS A 2 -49.51 34.80 -17.11
CA LYS A 2 -48.59 33.84 -16.48
C LYS A 2 -49.32 32.99 -15.44
N TRP A 3 -48.89 31.73 -15.24
CA TRP A 3 -48.44 31.31 -13.91
C TRP A 3 -47.63 30.01 -13.93
N GLU A 4 -46.50 30.08 -13.23
CA GLU A 4 -45.49 29.07 -12.95
C GLU A 4 -45.85 28.33 -11.65
N GLY A 5 -45.48 27.05 -11.55
CA GLY A 5 -45.72 26.21 -10.39
C GLY A 5 -44.44 25.85 -9.64
N PHE A 6 -44.22 26.59 -8.55
CA PHE A 6 -43.69 26.17 -7.24
C PHE A 6 -42.38 25.39 -7.11
N VAL A 7 -41.34 26.13 -6.69
CA VAL A 7 -40.19 25.67 -5.90
C VAL A 7 -40.58 25.61 -4.42
N LYS A 8 -40.31 24.48 -3.74
CA LYS A 8 -40.38 24.35 -2.28
C LYS A 8 -39.02 24.71 -1.67
N LYS A 9 -39.00 25.74 -0.83
CA LYS A 9 -37.90 26.12 0.07
C LYS A 9 -37.82 25.13 1.24
N ALA A 10 -36.62 24.64 1.52
CA ALA A 10 -36.27 24.05 2.81
C ALA A 10 -35.65 25.15 3.69
N THR A 11 -36.17 25.27 4.91
CA THR A 11 -35.77 26.26 5.92
C THR A 11 -34.69 25.65 6.80
N VAL A 12 -33.47 26.17 6.75
CA VAL A 12 -32.45 25.93 7.78
C VAL A 12 -32.62 27.01 8.86
N LEU A 13 -33.02 26.58 10.05
CA LEU A 13 -33.06 27.40 11.26
C LEU A 13 -31.70 27.35 11.94
N THR A 14 -30.83 28.31 11.67
CA THR A 14 -29.70 28.66 12.54
C THR A 14 -30.13 29.80 13.46
N LEU A 15 -30.41 29.46 14.72
CA LEU A 15 -30.78 30.40 15.77
C LEU A 15 -29.67 30.40 16.82
N SER A 16 -28.84 31.45 16.82
CA SER A 16 -28.59 32.27 18.01
C SER A 16 -27.53 33.34 17.71
N THR A 17 -28.01 34.52 17.29
CA THR A 17 -27.28 35.78 17.44
C THR A 17 -27.65 36.35 18.82
N ALA A 18 -26.67 36.48 19.71
CA ALA A 18 -26.77 37.38 20.85
C ALA A 18 -25.87 38.58 20.59
N ILE A 19 -26.49 39.70 20.20
CA ILE A 19 -25.84 41.01 20.11
C ILE A 19 -25.78 41.58 21.54
N LEU A 20 -24.57 41.76 22.07
CA LEU A 20 -24.31 42.61 23.23
C LEU A 20 -23.52 43.83 22.74
N VAL A 21 -24.20 44.98 22.72
CA VAL A 21 -23.58 46.30 22.51
C VAL A 21 -23.07 46.80 23.86
N GLY A 22 -21.76 47.02 23.98
CA GLY A 22 -21.19 47.83 25.05
C GLY A 22 -19.72 47.53 25.37
N GLY A 23 -18.83 48.46 25.01
CA GLY A 23 -17.47 48.54 25.57
C GLY A 23 -16.37 48.05 24.63
N SER A 24 -15.59 49.00 24.10
CA SER A 24 -14.37 48.79 23.32
C SER A 24 -13.36 47.89 24.04
N GLY A 25 -13.21 46.68 23.52
CA GLY A 25 -12.15 45.73 23.84
C GLY A 25 -12.33 44.51 22.95
N LEU A 26 -11.63 44.49 21.81
CA LEU A 26 -11.51 43.27 21.00
C LEU A 26 -10.69 42.28 21.82
N VAL A 27 -11.37 41.47 22.63
CA VAL A 27 -10.80 40.25 23.19
C VAL A 27 -10.81 39.25 22.05
N HIS A 28 -9.65 39.03 21.43
CA HIS A 28 -9.41 37.82 20.66
C HIS A 28 -9.66 36.66 21.63
N ALA A 29 -10.75 35.91 21.44
CA ALA A 29 -10.87 34.63 22.10
C ALA A 29 -9.82 33.72 21.47
N GLU A 30 -8.75 33.42 22.21
CA GLU A 30 -7.85 32.32 21.85
C GLU A 30 -8.71 31.07 21.68
N GLU A 31 -8.57 30.38 20.53
CA GLU A 31 -9.15 29.05 20.37
C GLU A 31 -8.62 28.19 21.52
N LYS A 32 -9.54 27.59 22.28
CA LYS A 32 -9.15 26.68 23.35
C LYS A 32 -8.49 25.48 22.70
N SER A 33 -7.25 25.18 23.09
CA SER A 33 -6.58 23.94 22.70
C SER A 33 -7.50 22.73 22.94
N PRO A 34 -7.52 21.75 22.03
CA PRO A 34 -8.29 20.54 22.21
C PRO A 34 -8.02 19.89 23.58
N GLN A 35 -9.05 19.28 24.17
CA GLN A 35 -8.87 18.52 25.41
C GLN A 35 -8.31 17.13 25.10
N ASP A 36 -7.44 16.63 25.97
CA ASP A 36 -6.96 15.26 25.90
C ASP A 36 -8.11 14.26 26.02
N TYR A 37 -8.10 13.24 25.17
CA TYR A 37 -9.08 12.15 25.18
C TYR A 37 -8.40 10.82 24.85
N LYS A 38 -9.17 9.74 24.90
CA LYS A 38 -8.72 8.41 24.50
C LYS A 38 -9.85 7.69 23.79
N GLU A 39 -9.68 7.43 22.50
CA GLU A 39 -10.63 6.70 21.66
C GLU A 39 -9.83 5.83 20.69
N ASP A 40 -10.13 4.53 20.62
CA ASP A 40 -9.44 3.58 19.73
C ASP A 40 -10.26 3.26 18.47
N TYR A 41 -11.53 3.68 18.43
CA TYR A 41 -12.44 3.47 17.31
C TYR A 41 -12.61 2.00 16.93
N GLY A 42 -12.29 1.06 17.84
CA GLY A 42 -12.29 -0.38 17.55
C GLY A 42 -11.15 -0.84 16.63
N THR A 43 -10.21 0.04 16.27
CA THR A 43 -9.08 -0.26 15.39
C THR A 43 -7.83 -0.68 16.17
N SER A 44 -6.91 -1.39 15.51
CA SER A 44 -5.55 -1.54 16.04
C SER A 44 -4.72 -0.31 15.67
N THR A 45 -3.71 0.06 16.46
CA THR A 45 -2.97 1.32 16.26
C THR A 45 -1.47 1.09 16.23
N ILE A 46 -0.78 1.66 15.24
CA ILE A 46 0.67 1.84 15.27
C ILE A 46 0.96 2.97 16.25
N THR A 47 1.36 2.63 17.48
CA THR A 47 1.51 3.64 18.52
C THR A 47 2.86 4.35 18.44
N ARG A 48 2.89 5.65 18.74
CA ARG A 48 4.16 6.39 18.84
C ARG A 48 5.14 5.75 19.83
N SER A 49 4.65 5.14 20.91
CA SER A 49 5.51 4.43 21.87
C SER A 49 6.20 3.22 21.27
N ASP A 50 5.49 2.43 20.46
CA ASP A 50 6.07 1.26 19.81
C ASP A 50 7.13 1.69 18.79
N MET A 51 6.86 2.75 18.02
CA MET A 51 7.84 3.31 17.08
C MET A 51 9.07 3.92 17.76
N LYS A 52 8.91 4.56 18.93
CA LYS A 52 10.05 5.04 19.73
C LYS A 52 10.89 3.89 20.29
N ASP A 53 10.26 2.79 20.67
CA ASP A 53 10.96 1.59 21.13
C ASP A 53 11.59 0.81 19.98
N MET A 54 11.03 0.89 18.77
CA MET A 54 11.54 0.27 17.54
C MET A 54 12.97 0.69 17.21
N ILE A 55 13.31 1.98 17.40
CA ILE A 55 14.65 2.53 17.14
C ILE A 55 15.75 1.73 17.87
N LYS A 56 15.43 1.16 19.05
CA LYS A 56 16.38 0.35 19.84
C LYS A 56 16.69 -1.02 19.21
N GLN A 57 15.95 -1.39 18.17
CA GLN A 57 16.10 -2.65 17.42
C GLN A 57 16.81 -2.46 16.09
N HIS A 58 17.18 -1.23 15.70
CA HIS A 58 17.99 -0.99 14.51
C HIS A 58 19.35 -1.70 14.65
N GLY A 59 19.79 -2.32 13.55
CA GLY A 59 21.03 -3.10 13.50
C GLY A 59 20.99 -4.46 14.19
N ASP A 60 19.83 -4.91 14.69
CA ASP A 60 19.64 -6.31 15.10
C ASP A 60 19.52 -7.20 13.85
N GLU A 61 20.40 -8.19 13.72
CA GLU A 61 20.44 -9.12 12.58
C GLU A 61 19.10 -9.83 12.33
N ASP A 62 18.25 -9.98 13.36
CA ASP A 62 16.92 -10.57 13.20
C ASP A 62 15.98 -9.66 12.36
N PHE A 63 16.24 -8.36 12.26
CA PHE A 63 15.37 -7.40 11.56
C PHE A 63 16.08 -6.61 10.45
N THR A 64 17.39 -6.75 10.28
CA THR A 64 18.11 -6.04 9.22
C THR A 64 17.99 -6.75 7.88
N VAL A 65 17.62 -6.02 6.82
CA VAL A 65 17.65 -6.55 5.45
C VAL A 65 19.08 -7.02 5.13
N PRO A 66 19.28 -8.23 4.56
CA PRO A 66 20.62 -8.72 4.25
C PRO A 66 21.41 -7.77 3.34
N THR A 67 22.72 -7.69 3.55
CA THR A 67 23.60 -7.00 2.60
C THR A 67 23.73 -7.79 1.31
N PHE A 68 23.43 -7.16 0.18
CA PHE A 68 23.53 -7.77 -1.15
C PHE A 68 24.87 -7.45 -1.83
N ASP A 69 25.37 -8.37 -2.65
CA ASP A 69 26.57 -8.13 -3.46
C ASP A 69 26.18 -7.39 -4.75
N ALA A 70 26.45 -6.08 -4.80
CA ALA A 70 26.16 -5.22 -5.94
C ALA A 70 26.71 -5.77 -7.28
N SER A 71 27.81 -6.54 -7.26
CA SER A 71 28.41 -7.10 -8.47
C SER A 71 27.63 -8.26 -9.09
N THR A 72 26.67 -8.81 -8.35
CA THR A 72 25.78 -9.89 -8.79
C THR A 72 24.45 -9.39 -9.35
N ILE A 73 24.14 -8.11 -9.13
CA ILE A 73 22.85 -7.52 -9.47
C ILE A 73 22.76 -7.26 -10.97
N GLN A 74 21.69 -7.79 -11.58
CA GLN A 74 21.41 -7.66 -13.00
C GLN A 74 20.04 -7.01 -13.22
N ASN A 75 19.92 -6.27 -14.31
CA ASN A 75 18.61 -5.87 -14.84
C ASN A 75 17.86 -7.11 -15.31
N ILE A 76 16.53 -7.11 -15.25
CA ILE A 76 15.70 -8.18 -15.82
C ILE A 76 15.89 -8.17 -17.35
N PRO A 77 16.45 -9.21 -17.98
CA PRO A 77 16.79 -9.17 -19.40
C PRO A 77 15.58 -8.94 -20.31
N SER A 78 14.41 -9.43 -19.90
CA SER A 78 13.15 -9.28 -20.66
C SER A 78 12.41 -7.97 -20.40
N ALA A 79 12.87 -7.13 -19.46
CA ALA A 79 12.22 -5.86 -19.13
C ALA A 79 12.57 -4.77 -20.16
N THR A 80 12.17 -5.00 -21.40
CA THR A 80 12.40 -4.10 -22.53
C THR A 80 11.10 -3.80 -23.26
N LYS A 81 10.98 -2.59 -23.82
CA LYS A 81 9.89 -2.19 -24.71
C LYS A 81 10.50 -1.62 -26.00
N VAL A 82 9.86 -1.88 -27.14
CA VAL A 82 10.22 -1.24 -28.41
C VAL A 82 9.22 -0.11 -28.68
N THR A 83 9.70 1.10 -28.94
CA THR A 83 8.87 2.26 -29.29
C THR A 83 8.32 2.16 -30.71
N GLU A 84 7.36 3.01 -31.07
CA GLU A 84 6.85 3.10 -32.45
C GLU A 84 7.96 3.41 -33.47
N ASP A 85 9.00 4.14 -33.04
CA ASP A 85 10.16 4.49 -33.86
C ASP A 85 11.21 3.35 -33.94
N GLY A 86 10.97 2.24 -33.25
CA GLY A 86 11.84 1.06 -33.26
C GLY A 86 13.01 1.13 -32.26
N GLU A 87 13.00 2.07 -31.33
CA GLU A 87 14.00 2.17 -30.27
C GLU A 87 13.69 1.20 -29.12
N GLU A 88 14.71 0.49 -28.64
CA GLU A 88 14.58 -0.38 -27.46
C GLU A 88 14.84 0.44 -26.19
N ILE A 89 13.87 0.43 -25.28
CA ILE A 89 13.94 1.02 -23.95
C ILE A 89 14.04 -0.10 -22.93
N LYS A 90 15.05 -0.04 -22.05
CA LYS A 90 15.10 -0.87 -20.85
C LYS A 90 14.24 -0.23 -19.77
N LEU A 91 13.25 -0.97 -19.31
CA LEU A 91 12.29 -0.51 -18.32
C LEU A 91 12.89 -0.59 -16.91
N ASP A 92 12.51 0.36 -16.07
CA ASP A 92 12.53 0.14 -14.63
C ASP A 92 11.36 -0.78 -14.26
N VAL A 93 11.60 -1.74 -13.37
CA VAL A 93 10.57 -2.62 -12.80
C VAL A 93 10.65 -2.55 -11.28
N TRP A 94 9.56 -2.18 -10.61
CA TRP A 94 9.54 -1.98 -9.16
C TRP A 94 8.55 -2.89 -8.44
N ASP A 95 7.51 -2.34 -7.84
CA ASP A 95 6.54 -3.07 -7.04
C ASP A 95 6.01 -4.29 -7.79
N THR A 96 6.21 -5.48 -7.21
CA THR A 96 5.85 -6.75 -7.82
C THR A 96 5.05 -7.62 -6.86
N TRP A 97 4.16 -8.43 -7.42
CA TRP A 97 3.35 -9.39 -6.69
C TRP A 97 3.13 -10.67 -7.52
N PRO A 98 3.25 -11.85 -6.91
CA PRO A 98 2.98 -13.09 -7.61
C PRO A 98 1.49 -13.30 -7.86
N LEU A 99 1.17 -14.14 -8.85
CA LEU A 99 -0.10 -14.84 -8.86
C LEU A 99 -0.14 -15.79 -7.67
N GLN A 100 -1.12 -15.63 -6.79
CA GLN A 100 -1.21 -16.39 -5.53
C GLN A 100 -2.46 -17.26 -5.48
N ASN A 101 -2.37 -18.38 -4.76
CA ASN A 101 -3.56 -19.10 -4.30
C ASN A 101 -4.26 -18.28 -3.20
N ALA A 102 -5.50 -18.64 -2.87
CA ALA A 102 -6.30 -17.94 -1.85
C ALA A 102 -5.68 -17.93 -0.44
N ASP A 103 -4.70 -18.79 -0.15
CA ASP A 103 -3.95 -18.83 1.12
C ASP A 103 -2.67 -17.98 1.12
N GLY A 104 -2.35 -17.32 0.00
CA GLY A 104 -1.16 -16.49 -0.18
C GLY A 104 0.06 -17.24 -0.73
N THR A 105 0.03 -18.55 -0.90
CA THR A 105 1.13 -19.27 -1.56
C THR A 105 1.19 -18.92 -3.06
N VAL A 106 2.36 -19.05 -3.68
CA VAL A 106 2.50 -18.83 -5.15
C VAL A 106 1.67 -19.88 -5.89
N ALA A 107 0.86 -19.43 -6.85
CA ALA A 107 0.11 -20.32 -7.72
C ALA A 107 0.95 -20.76 -8.92
N GLU A 108 0.75 -22.01 -9.34
CA GLU A 108 1.30 -22.54 -10.57
C GLU A 108 0.23 -22.47 -11.69
N TYR A 109 0.48 -21.64 -12.69
CA TYR A 109 -0.38 -21.50 -13.87
C TYR A 109 0.18 -22.32 -15.02
N ASN A 110 -0.38 -23.51 -15.29
CA ASN A 110 0.05 -24.39 -16.39
C ASN A 110 1.57 -24.68 -16.42
N GLY A 111 2.21 -24.91 -15.27
CA GLY A 111 3.66 -25.13 -15.17
C GLY A 111 4.51 -23.86 -15.10
N TYR A 112 3.89 -22.69 -14.98
CA TYR A 112 4.56 -21.40 -14.86
C TYR A 112 4.29 -20.74 -13.52
N HIS A 113 5.29 -19.99 -13.06
CA HIS A 113 5.08 -18.94 -12.08
C HIS A 113 4.90 -17.60 -12.79
N ILE A 114 3.98 -16.78 -12.28
CA ILE A 114 3.66 -15.46 -12.82
C ILE A 114 3.92 -14.40 -11.74
N LEU A 115 4.58 -13.33 -12.14
CA LEU A 115 4.72 -12.07 -11.40
C LEU A 115 4.04 -10.96 -12.20
N PHE A 116 3.23 -10.16 -11.53
CA PHE A 116 2.86 -8.85 -12.01
C PHE A 116 3.85 -7.83 -11.45
N GLY A 117 4.20 -6.82 -12.24
CA GLY A 117 5.11 -5.77 -11.80
C GLY A 117 4.77 -4.44 -12.44
N LEU A 118 4.93 -3.37 -11.68
CA LEU A 118 4.94 -2.03 -12.23
C LEU A 118 6.21 -1.83 -13.04
N ALA A 119 6.06 -1.37 -14.28
CA ALA A 119 7.21 -1.07 -15.13
C ALA A 119 6.97 0.18 -15.99
N GLY A 120 8.07 0.85 -16.34
CA GLY A 120 8.04 2.14 -16.99
C GLY A 120 9.36 2.57 -17.60
N ASN A 121 9.29 3.54 -18.51
CA ASN A 121 10.45 4.27 -19.00
C ASN A 121 11.13 5.03 -17.83
N PRO A 122 12.41 4.77 -17.53
CA PRO A 122 13.15 5.45 -16.46
C PRO A 122 13.15 6.99 -16.58
N ASP A 123 12.99 7.53 -17.79
CA ASP A 123 12.97 8.97 -18.06
C ASP A 123 11.59 9.61 -17.85
N ASN A 124 10.55 8.82 -17.57
CA ASN A 124 9.19 9.30 -17.32
C ASN A 124 8.63 8.71 -16.02
N ALA A 125 8.60 9.51 -14.96
CA ALA A 125 8.10 9.10 -13.65
C ALA A 125 6.61 8.72 -13.65
N GLU A 126 5.83 9.19 -14.63
CA GLU A 126 4.40 8.93 -14.81
C GLU A 126 4.12 7.72 -15.72
N ASP A 127 5.15 7.12 -16.34
CA ASP A 127 5.00 5.88 -17.11
C ASP A 127 4.91 4.69 -16.16
N THR A 128 3.73 4.49 -15.56
CA THR A 128 3.49 3.43 -14.58
C THR A 128 2.37 2.52 -15.06
N PHE A 129 2.74 1.36 -15.62
CA PHE A 129 1.80 0.36 -16.11
C PHE A 129 2.16 -1.04 -15.60
N ILE A 130 1.15 -1.92 -15.56
CA ILE A 130 1.32 -3.29 -15.06
C ILE A 130 1.78 -4.18 -16.21
N TYR A 131 2.90 -4.85 -16.00
CA TYR A 131 3.46 -5.87 -16.88
C TYR A 131 3.33 -7.26 -16.25
N LEU A 132 3.19 -8.28 -17.10
CA LEU A 132 3.18 -9.68 -16.69
C LEU A 132 4.53 -10.32 -17.02
N PHE A 133 5.26 -10.73 -15.98
CA PHE A 133 6.48 -11.52 -16.07
C PHE A 133 6.19 -12.97 -15.71
N TYR A 134 6.87 -13.92 -16.35
CA TYR A 134 6.66 -15.34 -16.10
C TYR A 134 7.93 -16.15 -16.32
N LYS A 135 8.02 -17.30 -15.65
CA LYS A 135 9.09 -18.30 -15.83
C LYS A 135 8.54 -19.70 -15.60
N LYS A 136 9.26 -20.75 -16.00
CA LYS A 136 8.86 -22.11 -15.58
C LYS A 136 8.97 -22.24 -14.06
N ALA A 137 8.08 -23.03 -13.48
CA ALA A 137 7.95 -23.14 -12.01
C ALA A 137 9.25 -23.64 -11.33
N ASP A 138 10.04 -24.45 -12.02
CA ASP A 138 11.28 -25.07 -11.54
C ASP A 138 12.56 -24.26 -11.80
N GLU A 139 12.46 -23.09 -12.45
CA GLU A 139 13.59 -22.19 -12.70
C GLU A 139 13.73 -21.14 -11.59
N ASN A 140 14.94 -20.70 -11.26
CA ASN A 140 15.13 -19.62 -10.26
C ASN A 140 15.95 -18.43 -10.77
N SER A 141 16.63 -18.55 -11.92
CA SER A 141 17.47 -17.48 -12.47
C SER A 141 16.65 -16.25 -12.86
N ILE A 142 17.23 -15.06 -12.71
CA ILE A 142 16.67 -13.83 -13.25
C ILE A 142 16.47 -13.91 -14.77
N ASP A 143 17.36 -14.61 -15.48
CA ASP A 143 17.32 -14.79 -16.94
C ASP A 143 16.10 -15.62 -17.40
N SER A 144 15.50 -16.39 -16.49
CA SER A 144 14.33 -17.22 -16.79
C SER A 144 13.03 -16.41 -16.81
N TRP A 145 13.01 -15.21 -16.20
CA TRP A 145 11.87 -14.31 -16.28
C TRP A 145 11.74 -13.77 -17.71
N LYS A 146 10.65 -14.14 -18.37
CA LYS A 146 10.17 -13.57 -19.63
C LYS A 146 9.13 -12.51 -19.34
N ASN A 147 8.90 -11.64 -20.32
CA ASN A 147 7.93 -10.54 -20.25
C ASN A 147 6.84 -10.79 -21.30
N ALA A 148 5.59 -10.94 -20.86
CA ALA A 148 4.41 -11.09 -21.72
C ALA A 148 3.84 -9.75 -22.19
N GLY A 149 4.44 -8.62 -21.78
CA GLY A 149 4.01 -7.26 -22.11
C GLY A 149 3.11 -6.65 -21.03
N ARG A 150 2.48 -5.53 -21.40
CA ARG A 150 1.46 -4.88 -20.57
C ARG A 150 0.27 -5.82 -20.40
N VAL A 151 -0.36 -5.76 -19.24
CA VAL A 151 -1.62 -6.47 -18.98
C VAL A 151 -2.78 -5.82 -19.72
N PHE A 152 -2.79 -4.49 -19.80
CA PHE A 152 -3.86 -3.71 -20.39
C PHE A 152 -3.38 -2.98 -21.65
N ASP A 153 -4.20 -3.04 -22.69
CA ASP A 153 -4.11 -2.16 -23.84
C ASP A 153 -4.70 -0.79 -23.48
N ASP A 154 -4.25 0.27 -24.19
CA ASP A 154 -4.72 1.64 -23.92
C ASP A 154 -6.23 1.82 -24.08
N ASN A 155 -6.87 0.98 -24.88
CA ASN A 155 -8.32 1.03 -25.12
C ASN A 155 -9.16 0.30 -24.07
N ASP A 156 -8.58 -0.63 -23.29
CA ASP A 156 -9.33 -1.48 -22.35
C ASP A 156 -10.11 -0.65 -21.33
N LYS A 157 -9.50 0.44 -20.85
CA LYS A 157 -10.11 1.39 -19.91
C LYS A 157 -11.43 2.00 -20.43
N PHE A 158 -11.59 2.11 -21.75
CA PHE A 158 -12.81 2.63 -22.39
C PHE A 158 -13.80 1.52 -22.70
N GLU A 159 -13.33 0.34 -23.10
CA GLU A 159 -14.18 -0.82 -23.41
C GLU A 159 -14.87 -1.39 -22.16
N ALA A 160 -14.24 -1.24 -21.00
CA ALA A 160 -14.81 -1.57 -19.69
C ALA A 160 -16.16 -0.90 -19.39
N ASN A 161 -16.47 0.24 -20.04
CA ASN A 161 -17.66 1.06 -19.75
C ASN A 161 -17.81 1.45 -18.26
N ASP A 162 -16.69 1.56 -17.55
CA ASP A 162 -16.62 1.94 -16.14
C ASP A 162 -16.40 3.46 -15.99
N LYS A 163 -17.08 4.05 -15.00
CA LYS A 163 -17.07 5.50 -14.81
C LYS A 163 -15.74 6.09 -14.34
N TYR A 164 -14.90 5.31 -13.66
CA TYR A 164 -13.62 5.77 -13.11
C TYR A 164 -12.44 5.32 -13.98
N LEU A 165 -12.55 4.23 -14.74
CA LEU A 165 -11.46 3.76 -15.61
C LEU A 165 -11.15 4.69 -16.78
N LYS A 166 -12.15 5.37 -17.35
CA LYS A 166 -11.96 6.25 -18.52
C LYS A 166 -10.93 7.37 -18.31
N ASP A 167 -10.67 7.76 -17.06
CA ASP A 167 -9.73 8.83 -16.68
C ASP A 167 -8.41 8.27 -16.11
N GLN A 168 -8.19 6.95 -16.19
CA GLN A 168 -6.95 6.29 -15.76
C GLN A 168 -5.76 6.81 -16.57
N SER A 169 -4.75 7.30 -15.85
CA SER A 169 -3.44 7.67 -16.40
C SER A 169 -2.35 6.66 -16.05
N GLU A 170 -2.46 6.03 -14.88
CA GLU A 170 -1.48 5.08 -14.35
C GLU A 170 -2.18 3.85 -13.76
N GLU A 171 -1.49 2.71 -13.82
CA GLU A 171 -1.88 1.46 -13.20
C GLU A 171 -0.90 1.15 -12.07
N TRP A 172 -1.33 1.35 -10.83
CA TRP A 172 -0.53 1.15 -9.62
C TRP A 172 -0.78 -0.22 -8.99
N SER A 173 0.02 -0.54 -7.97
CA SER A 173 0.15 -1.87 -7.36
C SER A 173 -1.16 -2.49 -6.85
N GLY A 174 -1.11 -3.80 -6.60
CA GLY A 174 -2.17 -4.58 -5.97
C GLY A 174 -1.78 -6.04 -5.73
N SER A 175 -2.65 -6.98 -6.13
CA SER A 175 -2.47 -8.42 -5.95
C SER A 175 -3.13 -9.21 -7.09
N ALA A 176 -2.77 -10.48 -7.23
CA ALA A 176 -3.40 -11.37 -8.20
C ALA A 176 -3.71 -12.72 -7.56
N THR A 177 -4.92 -13.23 -7.77
CA THR A 177 -5.35 -14.53 -7.26
C THR A 177 -5.64 -15.49 -8.41
N PHE A 178 -5.22 -16.75 -8.26
CA PHE A 178 -5.59 -17.84 -9.14
C PHE A 178 -6.90 -18.46 -8.63
N THR A 179 -7.98 -18.23 -9.37
CA THR A 179 -9.32 -18.63 -8.92
C THR A 179 -9.47 -20.15 -8.97
N SER A 180 -10.42 -20.69 -8.19
CA SER A 180 -10.76 -22.12 -8.23
C SER A 180 -11.25 -22.61 -9.60
N ASN A 181 -11.65 -21.68 -10.48
CA ASN A 181 -12.07 -21.97 -11.86
C ASN A 181 -10.90 -21.97 -12.85
N GLY A 182 -9.68 -21.67 -12.40
CA GLY A 182 -8.49 -21.61 -13.25
C GLY A 182 -8.29 -20.27 -13.95
N GLU A 183 -8.86 -19.19 -13.42
CA GLU A 183 -8.74 -17.84 -13.98
C GLU A 183 -7.69 -17.04 -13.22
N ILE A 184 -7.04 -16.11 -13.92
CA ILE A 184 -6.19 -15.09 -13.30
C ILE A 184 -7.05 -13.88 -12.99
N ARG A 185 -7.25 -13.60 -11.70
CA ARG A 185 -8.00 -12.44 -11.24
C ARG A 185 -7.04 -11.41 -10.65
N LEU A 186 -6.90 -10.28 -11.33
CA LEU A 186 -6.04 -9.17 -10.94
C LEU A 186 -6.85 -8.14 -10.13
N PHE A 187 -6.23 -7.62 -9.08
CA PHE A 187 -6.65 -6.43 -8.35
C PHE A 187 -5.52 -5.42 -8.37
N TYR A 188 -5.83 -4.18 -8.67
CA TYR A 188 -4.83 -3.13 -8.82
C TYR A 188 -5.42 -1.75 -8.51
N THR A 189 -4.58 -0.74 -8.58
CA THR A 189 -4.97 0.63 -8.32
C THR A 189 -5.06 1.41 -9.62
N ASN A 190 -6.28 1.82 -9.98
CA ASN A 190 -6.47 2.82 -11.02
C ASN A 190 -6.13 4.20 -10.45
N ARG A 191 -5.15 4.88 -11.04
CA ARG A 191 -4.83 6.27 -10.68
C ARG A 191 -5.12 7.20 -11.85
N THR A 192 -5.83 8.29 -11.56
CA THR A 192 -5.99 9.41 -12.51
C THR A 192 -4.79 10.33 -12.48
N GLU A 193 -4.64 11.19 -13.49
CA GLU A 193 -3.66 12.27 -13.43
C GLU A 193 -3.97 13.24 -12.28
N PHE A 194 -3.00 14.09 -11.94
CA PHE A 194 -3.20 15.23 -11.07
C PHE A 194 -3.22 16.50 -11.94
N ASP A 195 -4.43 16.92 -12.32
CA ASP A 195 -4.70 18.09 -13.16
C ASP A 195 -5.92 18.86 -12.61
N GLU A 196 -5.64 19.94 -11.86
CA GLU A 196 -6.65 20.80 -11.25
C GLU A 196 -7.61 21.41 -12.28
N ALA A 197 -7.16 21.63 -13.54
CA ALA A 197 -8.00 22.23 -14.57
C ALA A 197 -9.07 21.26 -15.12
N LYS A 198 -8.91 19.96 -14.84
CA LYS A 198 -9.85 18.89 -15.20
C LYS A 198 -10.60 18.31 -14.00
N ASP A 199 -10.42 18.89 -12.81
CA ASP A 199 -10.92 18.36 -11.54
C ASP A 199 -10.42 16.91 -11.28
N LEU A 200 -9.18 16.61 -11.67
CA LEU A 200 -8.51 15.33 -11.42
C LEU A 200 -7.38 15.56 -10.42
N TYR A 201 -7.40 14.84 -9.30
CA TYR A 201 -6.50 15.08 -8.17
C TYR A 201 -5.71 13.83 -7.78
N GLY A 202 -5.24 13.06 -8.77
CA GLY A 202 -4.51 11.83 -8.49
C GLY A 202 -5.37 10.76 -7.82
N LYS A 203 -6.67 10.69 -8.16
CA LYS A 203 -7.64 9.80 -7.52
C LYS A 203 -7.18 8.35 -7.67
N GLN A 204 -7.09 7.65 -6.55
CA GLN A 204 -6.80 6.22 -6.50
C GLN A 204 -8.11 5.44 -6.32
N THR A 205 -8.29 4.38 -7.09
CA THR A 205 -9.51 3.55 -7.08
C THR A 205 -9.13 2.07 -7.16
N LEU A 206 -9.57 1.29 -6.18
CA LEU A 206 -9.39 -0.17 -6.18
C LEU A 206 -10.15 -0.75 -7.36
N THR A 207 -9.47 -1.54 -8.18
CA THR A 207 -9.95 -1.97 -9.50
C THR A 207 -9.63 -3.44 -9.71
N THR A 208 -10.44 -4.15 -10.50
CA THR A 208 -10.20 -5.55 -10.85
C THR A 208 -10.39 -5.82 -12.33
N ALA A 209 -9.73 -6.86 -12.83
CA ALA A 209 -9.98 -7.47 -14.13
C ALA A 209 -9.64 -8.96 -14.08
N GLN A 210 -10.28 -9.77 -14.92
CA GLN A 210 -9.77 -11.08 -15.30
C GLN A 210 -8.75 -10.90 -16.42
N VAL A 211 -7.58 -11.54 -16.29
CA VAL A 211 -6.52 -11.52 -17.30
C VAL A 211 -6.54 -12.84 -18.05
N ASN A 212 -6.83 -12.81 -19.33
CA ASN A 212 -6.82 -14.00 -20.18
C ASN A 212 -5.41 -14.18 -20.75
N VAL A 213 -4.79 -15.32 -20.43
CA VAL A 213 -3.42 -15.65 -20.83
C VAL A 213 -3.44 -16.97 -21.57
N SER A 214 -2.72 -17.04 -22.69
CA SER A 214 -2.50 -18.29 -23.42
C SER A 214 -1.02 -18.60 -23.56
N GLU A 215 -0.71 -19.88 -23.75
CA GLU A 215 0.60 -20.33 -24.22
C GLU A 215 0.54 -20.46 -25.74
N ILE A 216 1.09 -19.47 -26.45
CA ILE A 216 1.03 -19.39 -27.92
C ILE A 216 1.98 -20.39 -28.60
N GLU A 217 3.07 -20.73 -27.93
CA GLU A 217 3.99 -21.81 -28.25
C GLU A 217 4.70 -22.29 -26.98
N GLU A 218 5.35 -23.46 -27.03
CA GLU A 218 5.99 -24.06 -25.86
C GLU A 218 6.98 -23.08 -25.19
N GLY A 219 6.69 -22.71 -23.94
CA GLY A 219 7.53 -21.78 -23.20
C GLY A 219 7.14 -20.30 -23.33
N ALA A 220 6.11 -19.93 -24.09
CA ALA A 220 5.77 -18.54 -24.40
C ALA A 220 4.32 -18.20 -24.01
N LEU A 221 4.17 -17.50 -22.88
CA LEU A 221 2.89 -16.93 -22.46
C LEU A 221 2.66 -15.55 -23.10
N GLN A 222 1.40 -15.27 -23.43
CA GLN A 222 0.92 -13.99 -23.95
C GLN A 222 -0.36 -13.60 -23.21
N VAL A 223 -0.51 -12.30 -22.92
CA VAL A 223 -1.80 -11.71 -22.54
C VAL A 223 -2.67 -11.56 -23.79
N ASP A 224 -3.81 -12.24 -23.83
CA ASP A 224 -4.72 -12.25 -24.99
C ASP A 224 -5.73 -11.10 -24.92
N SER A 225 -6.28 -10.87 -23.73
CA SER A 225 -7.27 -9.84 -23.44
C SER A 225 -7.52 -9.72 -21.94
N VAL A 226 -8.25 -8.68 -21.55
CA VAL A 226 -8.88 -8.60 -20.23
C VAL A 226 -10.40 -8.61 -20.36
N GLU A 227 -11.08 -9.11 -19.33
CA GLU A 227 -12.53 -9.01 -19.21
C GLU A 227 -12.96 -8.78 -17.76
N ASP A 228 -14.24 -8.50 -17.54
CA ASP A 228 -14.76 -8.13 -16.20
C ASP A 228 -13.93 -7.02 -15.53
N HIS A 229 -13.48 -6.06 -16.34
CA HIS A 229 -12.65 -4.93 -15.94
C HIS A 229 -13.52 -3.83 -15.35
N LYS A 230 -13.38 -3.58 -14.04
CA LYS A 230 -14.28 -2.69 -13.29
C LYS A 230 -13.65 -2.11 -12.03
N SER A 231 -14.13 -0.94 -11.65
CA SER A 231 -13.79 -0.31 -10.38
C SER A 231 -14.60 -0.90 -9.23
N ILE A 232 -13.96 -1.08 -8.07
CA ILE A 232 -14.58 -1.66 -6.87
C ILE A 232 -14.86 -0.58 -5.83
N PHE A 233 -13.85 0.21 -5.46
CA PHE A 233 -13.96 1.12 -4.31
C PHE A 233 -13.05 2.34 -4.44
N GLU A 234 -13.54 3.48 -3.96
CA GLU A 234 -12.93 4.80 -4.13
C GLU A 234 -12.96 5.68 -2.85
N GLY A 235 -13.22 5.07 -1.68
CA GLY A 235 -13.39 5.79 -0.40
C GLY A 235 -14.85 6.13 -0.06
N GLY A 236 -15.79 5.97 -0.99
CA GLY A 236 -17.23 6.11 -0.72
C GLY A 236 -17.61 7.50 -0.22
N ASP A 237 -18.41 7.59 0.83
CA ASP A 237 -18.84 8.86 1.42
C ASP A 237 -17.80 9.52 2.34
N GLY A 238 -16.63 8.90 2.53
CA GLY A 238 -15.57 9.45 3.36
C GLY A 238 -15.71 9.16 4.86
N SER A 239 -16.71 8.38 5.27
CA SER A 239 -16.96 8.07 6.70
C SER A 239 -15.94 7.10 7.27
N VAL A 240 -15.63 6.02 6.54
CA VAL A 240 -14.70 4.98 6.98
C VAL A 240 -13.27 5.20 6.48
N TYR A 241 -13.14 5.52 5.19
CA TYR A 241 -11.87 5.77 4.51
C TYR A 241 -11.96 7.10 3.79
N GLN A 242 -10.88 7.89 3.82
CA GLN A 242 -10.81 9.16 3.12
C GLN A 242 -11.04 8.95 1.60
N ASN A 243 -11.80 9.84 0.97
CA ASN A 243 -11.86 9.92 -0.49
C ASN A 243 -11.07 11.14 -1.00
N VAL A 244 -10.73 11.13 -2.29
CA VAL A 244 -9.90 12.19 -2.91
C VAL A 244 -10.45 13.60 -2.71
N MET A 245 -11.78 13.76 -2.65
CA MET A 245 -12.40 15.08 -2.49
C MET A 245 -12.27 15.61 -1.07
N GLN A 246 -12.19 14.74 -0.05
CA GLN A 246 -11.89 15.17 1.31
C GLN A 246 -10.45 15.65 1.46
N ALA A 247 -9.51 15.05 0.73
CA ALA A 247 -8.10 15.44 0.74
C ALA A 247 -7.82 16.70 -0.08
N PHE A 248 -8.34 16.77 -1.32
CA PHE A 248 -7.92 17.76 -2.31
C PHE A 248 -9.07 18.56 -2.93
N GLY A 249 -10.32 18.31 -2.54
CA GLY A 249 -11.50 18.97 -3.09
C GLY A 249 -11.86 20.33 -2.46
N GLY A 250 -11.02 20.86 -1.57
CA GLY A 250 -11.20 22.17 -0.92
C GLY A 250 -10.80 23.35 -1.81
N ASP A 251 -11.03 24.58 -1.32
CA ASP A 251 -10.65 25.82 -2.03
C ASP A 251 -9.11 25.98 -2.18
N GLU A 252 -8.34 25.40 -1.26
CA GLU A 252 -6.87 25.38 -1.28
C GLU A 252 -6.37 23.95 -1.04
N ILE A 253 -5.45 23.48 -1.88
CA ILE A 253 -4.82 22.16 -1.75
C ILE A 253 -3.69 22.24 -0.72
N ASN A 254 -3.74 21.36 0.29
CA ASN A 254 -2.65 21.16 1.21
C ASN A 254 -1.65 20.13 0.66
N TRP A 255 -0.56 20.60 0.07
CA TRP A 255 0.48 19.75 -0.53
C TRP A 255 1.27 18.88 0.47
N LYS A 256 0.99 18.98 1.77
CA LYS A 256 1.55 18.08 2.80
C LYS A 256 0.64 16.90 3.13
N GLU A 257 -0.64 16.95 2.74
CA GLU A 257 -1.57 15.84 2.85
C GLU A 257 -1.20 14.77 1.81
N ASN A 258 -1.30 13.50 2.20
CA ASN A 258 -1.05 12.39 1.30
C ASN A 258 -2.28 11.47 1.23
N HIS A 259 -3.09 11.64 0.19
CA HIS A 259 -4.22 10.75 -0.06
C HIS A 259 -3.75 9.40 -0.63
N THR A 260 -4.18 8.33 0.02
CA THR A 260 -3.89 6.95 -0.35
C THR A 260 -5.19 6.13 -0.40
N LEU A 261 -5.35 5.32 -1.44
CA LEU A 261 -6.38 4.29 -1.58
C LEU A 261 -5.93 3.24 -2.61
N ARG A 262 -4.93 2.45 -2.24
CA ARG A 262 -4.17 1.64 -3.20
C ARG A 262 -3.77 0.28 -2.64
N ASP A 263 -3.03 -0.47 -3.44
CA ASP A 263 -2.42 -1.75 -3.10
C ASP A 263 -3.42 -2.81 -2.59
N PRO A 264 -4.54 -3.07 -3.30
CA PRO A 264 -5.52 -4.05 -2.86
C PRO A 264 -4.93 -5.47 -2.86
N HIS A 265 -4.84 -6.06 -1.68
CA HIS A 265 -4.46 -7.44 -1.43
C HIS A 265 -5.69 -8.34 -1.24
N TYR A 266 -5.87 -9.30 -2.14
CA TYR A 266 -6.95 -10.27 -2.10
C TYR A 266 -6.73 -11.33 -1.02
N ILE A 267 -7.78 -11.65 -0.26
CA ILE A 267 -7.73 -12.72 0.73
C ILE A 267 -9.12 -13.33 0.96
N GLU A 268 -9.15 -14.62 1.31
CA GLU A 268 -10.39 -15.32 1.68
C GLU A 268 -10.37 -15.82 3.13
N ASP A 269 -11.52 -15.76 3.80
CA ASP A 269 -11.75 -16.46 5.07
C ASP A 269 -13.16 -17.05 5.12
N ASN A 270 -13.27 -18.35 5.39
CA ASN A 270 -14.54 -19.08 5.51
C ASN A 270 -15.50 -18.88 4.31
N GLY A 271 -14.96 -18.79 3.09
CA GLY A 271 -15.75 -18.61 1.85
C GLY A 271 -16.20 -17.16 1.59
N HIS A 272 -15.73 -16.21 2.38
CA HIS A 272 -15.89 -14.78 2.11
C HIS A 272 -14.61 -14.23 1.47
N LYS A 273 -14.78 -13.31 0.50
CA LYS A 273 -13.70 -12.66 -0.25
C LYS A 273 -13.50 -11.24 0.24
N TYR A 274 -12.26 -10.81 0.40
CA TYR A 274 -11.91 -9.49 0.90
C TYR A 274 -10.77 -8.86 0.09
N LEU A 275 -10.73 -7.52 0.10
CA LEU A 275 -9.55 -6.76 -0.26
C LEU A 275 -9.06 -6.02 0.98
N VAL A 276 -7.77 -6.17 1.29
CA VAL A 276 -7.06 -5.40 2.31
C VAL A 276 -6.14 -4.42 1.59
N PHE A 277 -6.18 -3.13 1.92
CA PHE A 277 -5.59 -2.08 1.08
C PHE A 277 -5.02 -0.94 1.92
N GLU A 278 -4.08 -0.20 1.35
CA GLU A 278 -3.59 1.05 1.93
C GLU A 278 -4.65 2.13 1.75
N ALA A 279 -4.90 2.89 2.81
CA ALA A 279 -5.87 3.98 2.84
C ALA A 279 -5.46 5.06 3.85
N ASN A 280 -6.31 6.09 3.97
CA ASN A 280 -6.34 7.01 5.11
C ASN A 280 -7.68 6.87 5.84
N THR A 281 -7.69 7.12 7.15
CA THR A 281 -8.91 7.08 7.97
C THR A 281 -9.96 8.09 7.49
N GLY A 282 -11.24 7.72 7.56
CA GLY A 282 -12.38 8.59 7.32
C GLY A 282 -12.89 9.29 8.59
N SER A 283 -13.98 10.07 8.46
CA SER A 283 -14.49 10.93 9.54
C SER A 283 -14.84 10.20 10.83
N ASP A 284 -15.24 8.94 10.74
CA ASP A 284 -15.81 8.17 11.85
C ASP A 284 -14.76 7.32 12.58
N TYR A 285 -13.54 7.18 12.02
CA TYR A 285 -12.48 6.30 12.52
C TYR A 285 -11.19 7.07 12.83
N GLY A 286 -11.34 8.27 13.41
CA GLY A 286 -10.21 9.07 13.88
C GLY A 286 -9.51 9.85 12.76
N TYR A 287 -10.26 10.71 12.08
CA TYR A 287 -9.77 11.56 10.98
C TYR A 287 -8.56 12.44 11.33
N SER A 288 -7.84 12.87 10.30
CA SER A 288 -6.76 13.86 10.41
C SER A 288 -7.24 15.22 10.95
N GLY A 289 -6.31 15.99 11.50
CA GLY A 289 -6.54 17.34 12.04
C GLY A 289 -5.98 17.52 13.46
N GLU A 290 -5.91 18.76 13.94
CA GLU A 290 -5.24 19.11 15.20
C GLU A 290 -5.72 18.28 16.42
N SER A 291 -7.02 17.92 16.45
CA SER A 291 -7.57 17.10 17.53
C SER A 291 -6.96 15.69 17.61
N SER A 292 -6.41 15.16 16.52
CA SER A 292 -5.78 13.82 16.50
C SER A 292 -4.56 13.76 17.43
N LEU A 293 -3.82 14.87 17.56
CA LEU A 293 -2.64 14.98 18.43
C LEU A 293 -2.96 14.82 19.92
N TYR A 294 -4.23 14.93 20.31
CA TYR A 294 -4.70 14.89 21.70
C TYR A 294 -5.34 13.54 22.06
N ASN A 295 -5.38 12.57 21.13
CA ASN A 295 -5.86 11.23 21.39
C ASN A 295 -4.75 10.35 21.99
N GLN A 296 -4.89 9.98 23.26
CA GLN A 296 -3.95 9.12 23.96
C GLN A 296 -3.79 7.73 23.31
N ALA A 297 -4.78 7.23 22.57
CA ALA A 297 -4.70 5.92 21.91
C ALA A 297 -3.54 5.85 20.91
N TYR A 298 -3.25 6.92 20.19
CA TYR A 298 -2.19 6.98 19.17
C TYR A 298 -0.78 7.00 19.76
N TYR A 299 -0.63 7.31 21.05
CA TYR A 299 0.66 7.37 21.72
C TYR A 299 1.03 6.06 22.39
N GLY A 300 0.05 5.29 22.86
CA GLY A 300 0.28 4.06 23.61
C GLY A 300 0.90 4.28 24.99
N ASN A 301 1.44 3.21 25.55
CA ASN A 301 2.16 3.19 26.83
C ASN A 301 1.38 3.79 28.02
N SER A 302 1.78 4.97 28.54
CA SER A 302 1.27 5.56 29.78
C SER A 302 0.92 7.03 29.60
N ASN A 303 0.09 7.58 30.50
CA ASN A 303 -0.23 9.02 30.47
C ASN A 303 1.03 9.90 30.58
N HIS A 304 2.04 9.46 31.33
CA HIS A 304 3.31 10.20 31.41
C HIS A 304 4.04 10.24 30.05
N PHE A 305 4.07 9.12 29.33
CA PHE A 305 4.63 9.08 27.97
C PHE A 305 3.84 10.01 27.04
N PHE A 306 2.51 9.88 27.02
CA PHE A 306 1.61 10.70 26.21
C PHE A 306 1.85 12.20 26.41
N GLN A 307 1.86 12.69 27.66
CA GLN A 307 2.05 14.13 27.92
C GLN A 307 3.43 14.63 27.46
N ASN A 308 4.48 13.84 27.64
CA ASN A 308 5.83 14.23 27.22
C ASN A 308 5.98 14.22 25.70
N GLU A 309 5.54 13.14 25.04
CA GLU A 309 5.64 12.98 23.58
C GLU A 309 4.76 14.00 22.86
N LYS A 310 3.51 14.21 23.31
CA LYS A 310 2.63 15.26 22.77
C LYS A 310 3.24 16.64 22.99
N GLY A 311 3.78 16.90 24.19
CA GLY A 311 4.44 18.16 24.52
C GLY A 311 5.62 18.46 23.59
N TRP A 312 6.42 17.46 23.25
CA TRP A 312 7.47 17.58 22.25
C TRP A 312 6.88 17.80 20.84
N LEU A 313 5.94 16.96 20.40
CA LEU A 313 5.37 16.97 19.05
C LEU A 313 4.72 18.30 18.70
N LEU A 314 3.94 18.88 19.62
CA LEU A 314 3.29 20.19 19.46
C LEU A 314 4.28 21.35 19.30
N ASN A 315 5.52 21.19 19.76
CA ASN A 315 6.58 22.18 19.62
C ASN A 315 7.61 21.80 18.54
N SER A 316 7.39 20.70 17.82
CA SER A 316 8.30 20.18 16.81
C SER A 316 7.96 20.72 15.40
N PRO A 317 8.92 20.74 14.46
CA PRO A 317 8.63 21.06 13.06
C PRO A 317 7.75 19.99 12.37
N LYS A 318 7.51 18.84 13.01
CA LYS A 318 6.69 17.75 12.49
C LYS A 318 5.22 17.84 12.93
N LYS A 319 4.82 18.86 13.71
CA LYS A 319 3.42 19.05 14.18
C LYS A 319 2.43 18.90 13.04
N GLU A 320 2.57 19.71 11.99
CA GLU A 320 1.63 19.74 10.87
C GLU A 320 1.55 18.41 10.12
N TYR A 321 2.70 17.76 9.88
CA TYR A 321 2.70 16.41 9.29
C TYR A 321 2.01 15.38 10.19
N ALA A 322 2.13 15.51 11.52
CA ALA A 322 1.46 14.60 12.45
C ALA A 322 -0.05 14.88 12.58
N GLU A 323 -0.48 16.12 12.33
CA GLU A 323 -1.90 16.45 12.26
C GLU A 323 -2.55 15.78 11.06
N LEU A 324 -1.85 15.80 9.92
CA LEU A 324 -2.31 15.21 8.66
C LEU A 324 -2.21 13.69 8.68
N ALA A 325 -1.13 13.14 9.24
CA ALA A 325 -0.86 11.70 9.30
C ALA A 325 -2.04 10.89 9.87
N ASN A 326 -2.73 10.17 9.01
CA ASN A 326 -3.88 9.35 9.35
C ASN A 326 -4.00 8.08 8.49
N GLY A 327 -2.85 7.55 8.04
CA GLY A 327 -2.76 6.31 7.26
C GLY A 327 -3.45 5.12 7.93
N ALA A 328 -3.94 4.19 7.12
CA ALA A 328 -4.75 3.05 7.54
C ALA A 328 -4.53 1.84 6.62
N ILE A 329 -4.60 0.65 7.20
CA ILE A 329 -4.82 -0.58 6.44
C ILE A 329 -6.31 -0.90 6.49
N GLY A 330 -6.98 -0.66 5.36
CA GLY A 330 -8.40 -0.87 5.19
C GLY A 330 -8.77 -2.29 4.81
N ILE A 331 -10.05 -2.62 4.95
CA ILE A 331 -10.63 -3.86 4.45
C ILE A 331 -12.05 -3.63 3.91
N VAL A 332 -12.36 -4.28 2.80
CA VAL A 332 -13.71 -4.39 2.23
C VAL A 332 -14.03 -5.86 1.95
N GLU A 333 -15.28 -6.24 2.14
CA GLU A 333 -15.80 -7.51 1.64
C GLU A 333 -16.29 -7.32 0.20
N ILE A 334 -15.98 -8.28 -0.67
CA ILE A 334 -16.45 -8.32 -2.06
C ILE A 334 -17.32 -9.54 -2.34
N THR A 335 -18.15 -9.46 -3.38
CA THR A 335 -19.01 -10.56 -3.83
C THR A 335 -18.19 -11.62 -4.58
N ASP A 336 -18.83 -12.75 -4.89
CA ASP A 336 -18.20 -13.79 -5.72
C ASP A 336 -17.83 -13.28 -7.12
N ASP A 337 -18.62 -12.32 -7.62
CA ASP A 337 -18.40 -11.58 -8.87
C ASP A 337 -17.49 -10.36 -8.67
N TYR A 338 -16.77 -10.25 -7.55
CA TYR A 338 -15.77 -9.22 -7.26
C TYR A 338 -16.30 -7.78 -7.23
N GLU A 339 -17.58 -7.59 -6.90
CA GLU A 339 -18.15 -6.26 -6.63
C GLU A 339 -18.06 -5.92 -5.13
N LEU A 340 -18.04 -4.62 -4.80
CA LEU A 340 -18.09 -4.19 -3.40
C LEU A 340 -19.36 -4.70 -2.71
N LYS A 341 -19.19 -5.47 -1.64
CA LYS A 341 -20.30 -5.98 -0.81
C LYS A 341 -20.45 -5.17 0.47
N LYS A 342 -19.35 -4.87 1.16
CA LYS A 342 -19.38 -4.18 2.44
C LYS A 342 -18.08 -3.43 2.71
N VAL A 343 -18.20 -2.17 3.11
CA VAL A 343 -17.10 -1.39 3.71
C VAL A 343 -16.98 -1.75 5.18
N MET A 344 -15.76 -2.06 5.63
CA MET A 344 -15.49 -2.54 6.99
C MET A 344 -14.50 -1.62 7.70
N GLU A 345 -14.44 -1.74 9.02
CA GLU A 345 -13.57 -0.95 9.90
C GLU A 345 -12.09 -1.17 9.55
N PRO A 346 -11.22 -0.15 9.63
CA PRO A 346 -9.79 -0.31 9.39
C PRO A 346 -9.17 -1.36 10.32
N LEU A 347 -8.26 -2.18 9.80
CA LEU A 347 -7.55 -3.19 10.59
C LEU A 347 -6.52 -2.53 11.51
N ILE A 348 -5.75 -1.59 10.95
CA ILE A 348 -4.67 -0.87 11.61
C ILE A 348 -4.71 0.60 11.17
N VAL A 349 -4.42 1.52 12.08
CA VAL A 349 -4.23 2.96 11.78
C VAL A 349 -2.88 3.47 12.27
N SER A 350 -2.30 4.43 11.58
CA SER A 350 -0.99 5.05 11.86
C SER A 350 -1.12 6.53 12.25
N ASN A 351 -2.26 6.92 12.82
CA ASN A 351 -2.53 8.31 13.19
C ASN A 351 -1.37 8.95 13.94
N THR A 352 -1.03 10.17 13.54
CA THR A 352 0.12 10.95 14.00
C THR A 352 1.49 10.38 13.67
N VAL A 353 1.64 9.10 13.36
CA VAL A 353 2.93 8.46 13.04
C VAL A 353 3.32 8.78 11.61
N THR A 354 2.48 8.40 10.64
CA THR A 354 2.68 8.64 9.21
C THR A 354 1.36 8.58 8.47
N ASP A 355 1.32 9.23 7.31
CA ASP A 355 0.19 9.25 6.39
C ASP A 355 0.26 8.15 5.32
N GLU A 356 1.30 7.31 5.36
CA GLU A 356 1.60 6.34 4.32
C GLU A 356 2.10 5.02 4.92
N ILE A 357 1.31 3.95 4.72
CA ILE A 357 1.63 2.58 5.13
C ILE A 357 1.27 1.64 3.98
N GLU A 358 2.26 1.40 3.13
CA GLU A 358 2.10 0.86 1.79
C GLU A 358 2.08 -0.66 1.75
N ARG A 359 1.67 -1.21 0.61
CA ARG A 359 1.79 -2.63 0.29
C ARG A 359 1.32 -3.58 1.39
N PRO A 360 0.06 -3.45 1.86
CA PRO A 360 -0.50 -4.43 2.76
C PRO A 360 -0.39 -5.83 2.15
N ASN A 361 0.04 -6.76 2.98
CA ASN A 361 0.18 -8.15 2.61
C ASN A 361 -0.31 -9.00 3.77
N ILE A 362 -1.33 -9.84 3.53
CA ILE A 362 -2.00 -10.57 4.60
C ILE A 362 -2.27 -12.02 4.24
N PHE A 363 -1.91 -12.94 5.13
CA PHE A 363 -2.19 -14.36 4.94
C PHE A 363 -2.39 -15.07 6.26
N LYS A 364 -2.99 -16.26 6.18
CA LYS A 364 -3.20 -17.14 7.32
C LYS A 364 -2.13 -18.21 7.35
N LYS A 365 -1.40 -18.31 8.46
CA LYS A 365 -0.42 -19.36 8.70
C LYS A 365 -0.51 -19.87 10.13
N ASP A 366 -0.52 -21.18 10.30
CA ASP A 366 -0.58 -21.86 11.61
C ASP A 366 -1.70 -21.35 12.52
N GLY A 367 -2.87 -21.08 11.93
CA GLY A 367 -4.06 -20.58 12.62
C GLY A 367 -4.01 -19.11 13.03
N LYS A 368 -3.04 -18.35 12.53
CA LYS A 368 -2.87 -16.91 12.78
C LYS A 368 -2.88 -16.12 11.50
N TRP A 369 -3.32 -14.87 11.60
CA TRP A 369 -3.31 -13.90 10.51
C TRP A 369 -2.10 -12.99 10.67
N TYR A 370 -1.25 -12.97 9.65
CA TYR A 370 -0.07 -12.13 9.58
C TYR A 370 -0.35 -11.01 8.60
N LEU A 371 -0.21 -9.75 9.02
CA LEU A 371 -0.37 -8.56 8.19
C LEU A 371 0.94 -7.79 8.18
N PHE A 372 1.46 -7.48 6.99
CA PHE A 372 2.66 -6.68 6.79
C PHE A 372 2.33 -5.42 6.00
N THR A 373 3.17 -4.39 6.15
CA THR A 373 3.09 -3.13 5.39
C THR A 373 4.49 -2.49 5.31
N SER A 374 4.82 -1.88 4.17
CA SER A 374 6.05 -1.11 3.99
C SER A 374 5.86 0.33 4.48
N ALA A 375 6.88 0.94 5.04
CA ALA A 375 6.82 2.35 5.47
C ALA A 375 8.18 3.05 5.33
N ARG A 376 8.14 4.35 5.04
CA ARG A 376 9.34 5.21 4.91
C ARG A 376 9.48 6.11 6.13
N GLY A 377 10.66 6.09 6.76
CA GLY A 377 11.02 6.97 7.86
C GLY A 377 10.90 8.45 7.50
N SER A 378 11.22 8.82 6.24
CA SER A 378 11.04 10.18 5.70
C SER A 378 9.63 10.74 5.79
N LYS A 379 8.62 9.86 5.83
CA LYS A 379 7.19 10.22 5.98
C LYS A 379 6.68 10.04 7.41
N MET A 380 7.55 9.69 8.36
CA MET A 380 7.21 9.55 9.77
C MET A 380 7.48 10.85 10.55
N THR A 381 6.80 10.98 11.69
CA THR A 381 6.98 12.10 12.64
C THR A 381 7.57 11.66 13.98
N ILE A 382 8.23 10.51 14.00
CA ILE A 382 8.86 9.93 15.18
C ILE A 382 10.30 10.44 15.28
N ASP A 383 10.61 11.19 16.33
CA ASP A 383 11.98 11.66 16.52
C ASP A 383 12.97 10.51 16.76
N GLY A 384 14.09 10.54 16.05
CA GLY A 384 15.09 9.47 16.01
C GLY A 384 14.90 8.45 14.87
N ILE A 385 13.83 8.57 14.07
CA ILE A 385 13.71 7.94 12.75
C ILE A 385 14.15 8.98 11.72
N ASP A 386 15.02 8.59 10.79
CA ASP A 386 15.55 9.46 9.75
C ASP A 386 14.89 9.25 8.38
N ASP A 387 15.36 10.00 7.37
CA ASP A 387 14.76 9.99 6.04
C ASP A 387 15.20 8.78 5.18
N GLU A 388 16.28 8.11 5.55
CA GLU A 388 16.86 6.95 4.85
C GLU A 388 16.28 5.62 5.41
N ASP A 389 15.85 5.63 6.66
CA ASP A 389 15.15 4.53 7.32
C ASP A 389 13.97 4.02 6.47
N ILE A 390 14.00 2.74 6.12
CA ILE A 390 12.94 2.01 5.43
C ILE A 390 12.57 0.81 6.27
N TYR A 391 11.26 0.57 6.40
CA TYR A 391 10.73 -0.49 7.24
C TYR A 391 9.79 -1.40 6.45
N MET A 392 9.78 -2.67 6.84
CA MET A 392 8.58 -3.50 6.77
C MET A 392 8.09 -3.70 8.20
N LEU A 393 6.85 -3.30 8.45
CA LEU A 393 6.15 -3.51 9.71
C LEU A 393 5.27 -4.76 9.61
N GLY A 394 5.00 -5.42 10.72
CA GLY A 394 4.25 -6.66 10.80
C GLY A 394 3.45 -6.82 12.08
N TYR A 395 2.27 -7.40 11.92
CA TYR A 395 1.27 -7.56 12.97
C TYR A 395 0.63 -8.93 12.89
N VAL A 396 0.19 -9.45 14.03
CA VAL A 396 -0.44 -10.76 14.12
C VAL A 396 -1.77 -10.72 14.86
N SER A 397 -2.76 -11.43 14.33
CA SER A 397 -4.08 -11.60 14.93
C SER A 397 -4.51 -13.07 14.93
N ASN A 398 -5.52 -13.41 15.75
CA ASN A 398 -6.16 -14.74 15.71
C ASN A 398 -7.32 -14.80 14.71
N SER A 399 -7.74 -13.67 14.13
CA SER A 399 -8.80 -13.57 13.13
C SER A 399 -8.51 -12.45 12.13
N LEU A 400 -9.01 -12.57 10.90
CA LEU A 400 -8.79 -11.62 9.81
C LEU A 400 -9.14 -10.18 10.21
N THR A 401 -10.25 -10.01 10.95
CA THR A 401 -10.76 -8.69 11.39
C THR A 401 -10.65 -8.52 12.91
N GLY A 402 -9.66 -9.16 13.54
CA GLY A 402 -9.44 -9.05 14.99
C GLY A 402 -8.43 -7.97 15.37
N GLU A 403 -8.17 -7.84 16.67
CA GLU A 403 -7.09 -6.99 17.21
C GLU A 403 -5.72 -7.49 16.72
N PHE A 404 -5.05 -6.69 15.89
CA PHE A 404 -3.70 -6.94 15.42
C PHE A 404 -2.68 -6.44 16.43
N LYS A 405 -1.74 -7.32 16.80
CA LYS A 405 -0.68 -7.00 17.76
C LYS A 405 0.67 -6.90 17.06
N PRO A 406 1.51 -5.92 17.42
CA PRO A 406 2.81 -5.75 16.81
C PRO A 406 3.67 -7.02 16.98
N MET A 407 4.24 -7.48 15.87
CA MET A 407 5.30 -8.48 15.90
C MET A 407 6.55 -7.88 16.53
N ASN A 408 7.40 -8.74 17.11
CA ASN A 408 8.66 -8.31 17.73
C ASN A 408 8.52 -7.17 18.77
N LYS A 409 7.32 -7.09 19.37
CA LYS A 409 6.86 -6.09 20.35
C LYS A 409 6.55 -4.70 19.78
N THR A 410 7.22 -4.26 18.73
CA THR A 410 7.13 -2.88 18.20
C THR A 410 6.50 -2.80 16.81
N GLY A 411 6.37 -3.93 16.12
CA GLY A 411 5.91 -4.01 14.75
C GLY A 411 7.06 -4.21 13.76
N ILE A 412 8.32 -3.98 14.13
CA ILE A 412 9.45 -4.15 13.20
C ILE A 412 9.54 -5.58 12.69
N VAL A 413 9.72 -5.73 11.38
CA VAL A 413 10.04 -7.00 10.74
C VAL A 413 11.30 -6.87 9.90
N LEU A 414 11.41 -5.80 9.12
CA LEU A 414 12.62 -5.45 8.37
C LEU A 414 12.97 -3.97 8.56
N HIS A 415 14.27 -3.68 8.52
CA HIS A 415 14.86 -2.35 8.53
C HIS A 415 16.11 -2.31 7.65
N HIS A 416 16.27 -1.23 6.91
CA HIS A 416 17.56 -0.78 6.37
C HIS A 416 17.53 0.74 6.21
N ASP A 417 18.71 1.32 6.02
CA ASP A 417 18.99 2.76 5.94
C ASP A 417 19.99 3.07 4.81
N LEU A 418 20.01 2.23 3.76
CA LEU A 418 20.88 2.42 2.60
C LEU A 418 20.64 3.78 1.95
N ASP A 419 21.74 4.43 1.51
CA ASP A 419 21.71 5.63 0.69
C ASP A 419 20.81 5.40 -0.55
N PRO A 420 19.88 6.31 -0.90
CA PRO A 420 19.06 6.20 -2.10
C PRO A 420 19.85 6.00 -3.41
N TYR A 421 21.13 6.39 -3.45
CA TYR A 421 22.08 6.17 -4.55
C TYR A 421 22.95 4.90 -4.39
N ASP A 422 22.61 4.00 -3.49
CA ASP A 422 23.17 2.64 -3.48
C ASP A 422 22.47 1.77 -4.53
N ILE A 423 23.24 1.06 -5.37
CA ILE A 423 22.68 0.13 -6.36
C ILE A 423 21.84 -0.96 -5.67
N THR A 424 22.20 -1.34 -4.45
CA THR A 424 21.51 -2.34 -3.64
C THR A 424 20.37 -1.79 -2.79
N TRP A 425 20.09 -0.49 -2.88
CA TRP A 425 18.89 0.10 -2.28
C TRP A 425 17.66 -0.68 -2.73
N ASN A 426 16.76 -1.01 -1.81
CA ASN A 426 15.61 -1.85 -2.11
C ASN A 426 14.36 -1.35 -1.37
N TYR A 427 13.19 -1.67 -1.89
CA TYR A 427 11.91 -1.23 -1.32
C TYR A 427 10.77 -2.15 -1.75
N ALA A 428 9.57 -1.87 -1.22
CA ALA A 428 8.37 -2.65 -1.47
C ALA A 428 8.57 -4.13 -1.06
N HIS A 429 9.06 -4.36 0.15
CA HIS A 429 9.21 -5.70 0.69
C HIS A 429 7.86 -6.43 0.75
N TYR A 430 7.81 -7.68 0.30
CA TYR A 430 6.62 -8.54 0.26
C TYR A 430 6.94 -9.92 0.83
N VAL A 431 6.04 -10.47 1.65
CA VAL A 431 6.25 -11.74 2.35
C VAL A 431 5.37 -12.82 1.73
N ILE A 432 5.95 -13.84 1.14
CA ILE A 432 5.25 -14.92 0.45
C ILE A 432 5.28 -16.18 1.32
N PRO A 433 4.14 -16.63 1.88
CA PRO A 433 4.09 -17.86 2.66
C PRO A 433 4.41 -19.08 1.78
N GLN A 434 4.95 -20.12 2.41
CA GLN A 434 5.33 -21.38 1.76
C GLN A 434 4.56 -22.53 2.43
N GLU A 435 4.14 -23.54 1.66
CA GLU A 435 3.19 -24.57 2.12
C GLU A 435 3.68 -25.41 3.33
N THR A 436 4.97 -25.71 3.40
CA THR A 436 5.49 -26.79 4.28
C THR A 436 6.54 -26.35 5.29
N THR A 437 6.75 -25.04 5.45
CA THR A 437 7.78 -24.49 6.34
C THR A 437 7.29 -23.25 7.08
N ASP A 438 7.93 -22.94 8.20
CA ASP A 438 7.75 -21.70 8.97
C ASP A 438 8.49 -20.50 8.36
N GLU A 439 9.23 -20.74 7.28
CA GLU A 439 9.92 -19.74 6.50
C GLU A 439 9.02 -19.20 5.39
N ALA A 440 9.07 -17.89 5.20
CA ALA A 440 8.50 -17.20 4.06
C ALA A 440 9.63 -16.69 3.17
N VAL A 441 9.33 -16.46 1.90
CA VAL A 441 10.22 -15.74 0.98
C VAL A 441 9.89 -14.26 1.05
N VAL A 442 10.91 -13.42 1.21
CA VAL A 442 10.78 -11.96 1.09
C VAL A 442 11.29 -11.54 -0.27
N THR A 443 10.44 -10.86 -1.04
CA THR A 443 10.81 -10.20 -2.28
C THR A 443 10.81 -8.69 -2.08
N SER A 444 11.54 -7.98 -2.94
CA SER A 444 11.54 -6.52 -3.06
C SER A 444 12.03 -6.17 -4.47
N TYR A 445 11.90 -4.90 -4.86
CA TYR A 445 12.70 -4.40 -5.98
C TYR A 445 13.99 -3.80 -5.46
N MET A 446 15.00 -3.75 -6.32
CA MET A 446 16.32 -3.20 -6.05
C MET A 446 16.67 -2.11 -7.07
N THR A 447 17.49 -1.16 -6.65
CA THR A 447 17.89 0.05 -7.37
C THR A 447 16.74 1.05 -7.54
N ASN A 448 16.94 2.29 -7.08
CA ASN A 448 15.93 3.35 -7.25
C ASN A 448 15.63 3.67 -8.72
N ARG A 449 14.35 3.95 -9.00
CA ARG A 449 13.84 4.25 -10.35
C ARG A 449 14.51 5.51 -10.91
N GLY A 450 14.98 5.44 -12.15
CA GLY A 450 15.55 6.57 -12.89
C GLY A 450 16.89 7.10 -12.37
N TYR A 451 17.53 6.44 -11.39
CA TYR A 451 18.74 6.98 -10.75
C TYR A 451 20.02 6.67 -11.54
N PHE A 452 20.04 5.57 -12.29
CA PHE A 452 21.22 5.14 -13.03
C PHE A 452 20.93 4.84 -14.51
N GLU A 453 21.87 5.24 -15.35
CA GLU A 453 21.79 5.01 -16.80
C GLU A 453 21.82 3.50 -17.13
N ASP A 454 22.71 2.74 -16.47
CA ASP A 454 22.94 1.32 -16.76
C ASP A 454 22.28 0.34 -15.78
N HIS A 455 21.84 0.81 -14.60
CA HIS A 455 21.18 -0.01 -13.57
C HIS A 455 19.72 0.43 -13.44
N LYS A 456 18.82 -0.46 -13.79
CA LYS A 456 17.38 -0.24 -13.72
C LYS A 456 16.84 -0.78 -12.41
N SER A 457 15.69 -0.27 -12.00
CA SER A 457 14.90 -0.97 -10.98
C SER A 457 14.66 -2.40 -11.47
N THR A 458 15.01 -3.36 -10.64
CA THR A 458 15.05 -4.78 -10.97
C THR A 458 14.54 -5.60 -9.79
N PHE A 459 14.34 -6.91 -9.96
CA PHE A 459 14.04 -7.77 -8.82
C PHE A 459 15.24 -7.85 -7.88
N ALA A 460 15.04 -7.60 -6.59
CA ALA A 460 16.08 -7.85 -5.60
C ALA A 460 16.35 -9.36 -5.46
N PRO A 461 17.56 -9.78 -5.06
CA PRO A 461 17.77 -11.10 -4.49
C PRO A 461 16.78 -11.29 -3.34
N SER A 462 15.95 -12.33 -3.46
CA SER A 462 14.99 -12.62 -2.40
C SER A 462 15.73 -13.22 -1.19
N PHE A 463 15.08 -13.30 -0.04
CA PHE A 463 15.69 -13.93 1.14
C PHE A 463 14.63 -14.55 2.04
N LYS A 464 15.04 -15.33 3.04
CA LYS A 464 14.07 -16.02 3.90
C LYS A 464 13.79 -15.24 5.18
N LEU A 465 12.52 -15.22 5.56
CA LEU A 465 12.03 -14.70 6.83
C LEU A 465 11.36 -15.82 7.61
N LYS A 466 11.83 -16.09 8.83
CA LYS A 466 11.19 -17.06 9.70
C LYS A 466 10.03 -16.40 10.45
N LEU A 467 8.87 -17.04 10.45
CA LEU A 467 7.70 -16.62 11.21
C LEU A 467 7.47 -17.56 12.38
N ASN A 468 7.29 -17.02 13.58
CA ASN A 468 6.96 -17.80 14.77
C ASN A 468 6.02 -17.02 15.68
N ASN A 469 4.71 -17.25 15.51
CA ASN A 469 3.67 -16.57 16.27
C ASN A 469 3.83 -15.05 16.17
N LYS A 470 4.11 -14.35 17.26
CA LYS A 470 4.33 -12.89 17.29
C LYS A 470 5.78 -12.46 17.05
N LYS A 471 6.63 -13.36 16.57
CA LYS A 471 8.02 -13.08 16.24
C LYS A 471 8.28 -13.33 14.77
N SER A 472 9.17 -12.54 14.21
CA SER A 472 9.82 -12.81 12.94
C SER A 472 11.32 -12.59 13.07
N SER A 473 12.10 -13.24 12.23
CA SER A 473 13.54 -13.05 12.16
C SER A 473 14.05 -13.34 10.75
N VAL A 474 14.89 -12.49 10.20
CA VAL A 474 15.64 -12.78 8.97
C VAL A 474 16.45 -14.05 9.18
N VAL A 475 16.36 -15.00 8.23
CA VAL A 475 17.16 -16.22 8.31
C VAL A 475 18.58 -15.88 7.87
N LYS A 476 19.56 -16.20 8.72
CA LYS A 476 20.97 -15.96 8.41
C LYS A 476 21.41 -16.70 7.14
N ASP A 477 22.24 -16.05 6.34
CA ASP A 477 22.84 -16.60 5.11
C ASP A 477 21.80 -17.18 4.14
N SER A 478 20.65 -16.51 3.99
CA SER A 478 19.47 -17.02 3.26
C SER A 478 19.10 -16.23 2.00
N ILE A 479 20.05 -15.47 1.45
CA ILE A 479 19.87 -14.79 0.16
C ILE A 479 19.66 -15.85 -0.94
N LEU A 480 18.64 -15.63 -1.76
CA LEU A 480 18.19 -16.44 -2.88
C LEU A 480 18.49 -15.71 -4.20
N GLU A 481 18.10 -16.31 -5.32
CA GLU A 481 18.22 -15.68 -6.64
C GLU A 481 17.35 -14.40 -6.75
N GLN A 482 17.72 -13.50 -7.68
CA GLN A 482 16.93 -12.30 -7.99
C GLN A 482 15.51 -12.68 -8.45
N GLY A 483 14.50 -12.20 -7.72
CA GLY A 483 13.09 -12.48 -7.99
C GLY A 483 12.65 -13.91 -7.70
N GLN A 484 13.39 -14.69 -6.91
CA GLN A 484 12.93 -16.01 -6.50
C GLN A 484 11.74 -15.91 -5.52
N ILE A 485 10.61 -16.54 -5.84
CA ILE A 485 9.37 -16.41 -5.07
C ILE A 485 8.95 -17.68 -4.29
N THR A 486 9.69 -18.77 -4.45
CA THR A 486 9.42 -20.06 -3.80
C THR A 486 10.70 -20.72 -3.29
N LEU A 487 10.58 -21.58 -2.28
CA LEU A 487 11.70 -22.36 -1.72
C LEU A 487 11.86 -23.76 -2.35
N HIS A 488 11.07 -24.12 -3.36
CA HIS A 488 11.18 -25.44 -3.99
C HIS A 488 12.58 -25.66 -4.58
N GLY A 489 13.21 -26.78 -4.19
CA GLY A 489 14.53 -27.20 -4.68
C GLY A 489 15.63 -27.23 -3.61
N GLU A 490 15.41 -26.67 -2.42
CA GLU A 490 16.36 -26.73 -1.31
C GLU A 490 16.05 -27.90 -0.36
N ASN A 491 16.62 -29.07 -0.65
CA ASN A 491 16.72 -30.18 0.30
C ASN A 491 18.16 -30.35 0.79
#